data_AF-A0A4R1JN73-F1
#
_entry.id   AF-A0A4R1JN73-F1
#
_cell.length_a   1.000
_cell.length_b   1.000
_cell.length_c   1.000
_cell.angle_alpha   90.00
_cell.angle_beta   90.00
_cell.angle_gamma   90.00
#
_symmetry.space_group_name_H-M   'P 1'
#
loop_
_entity.id
_entity.type
_entity.pdbx_description
1 polymer ?
#
loop_
_entity_poly.entity_id
_entity_poly.type
_entity_poly.pdbx_seq_one_letter_code
_entity_poly.pdbx_strand_id
1 'polypeptide(L)'
;MKKTLLILISILAISCSKDETNTQTDKTSINLVTGVHFRQTSDDPGLQLGNPNILVNNKFVIYPNPANESVNILATETVTDVWFVAANPEKIHQEVNFSTILNTNLYSEQSIISHSKFSLNGKSSSNFNMNISTLPKGYYKVFVKIGGVIYWENLYRYDDKAYDEEEFTKINNFWK
;
A
#
# COMPACT_ATOMS: atom_id res chain seq x y z
N MET A 1 -44.82 -14.96 -61.45
CA MET A 1 -44.04 -15.72 -60.45
C MET A 1 -43.02 -14.77 -59.83
N LYS A 2 -42.94 -14.78 -58.50
CA LYS A 2 -42.25 -13.79 -57.66
C LYS A 2 -40.73 -14.03 -57.61
N LYS A 3 -40.03 -12.99 -57.11
CA LYS A 3 -38.68 -12.94 -56.49
C LYS A 3 -37.56 -12.61 -57.51
N THR A 4 -36.59 -11.73 -57.25
CA THR A 4 -36.09 -11.22 -55.96
C THR A 4 -35.33 -9.92 -56.20
N LEU A 5 -35.60 -8.90 -55.37
CA LEU A 5 -34.86 -7.65 -55.26
C LEU A 5 -33.57 -7.92 -54.46
N LEU A 6 -32.40 -7.71 -55.05
CA LEU A 6 -31.10 -7.77 -54.36
C LEU A 6 -30.80 -6.39 -53.77
N ILE A 7 -31.15 -6.21 -52.49
CA ILE A 7 -30.72 -5.07 -51.67
C ILE A 7 -29.31 -5.39 -51.17
N LEU A 8 -28.31 -4.67 -51.67
CA LEU A 8 -26.94 -4.72 -51.17
C LEU A 8 -26.87 -3.87 -49.89
N ILE A 9 -27.09 -4.52 -48.74
CA ILE A 9 -26.91 -3.92 -47.42
C ILE A 9 -25.40 -3.79 -47.18
N SER A 10 -24.89 -2.56 -47.33
CA SER A 10 -23.55 -2.22 -46.83
C SER A 10 -23.59 -2.26 -45.31
N ILE A 11 -23.08 -3.36 -44.75
CA ILE A 11 -22.87 -3.53 -43.33
C ILE A 11 -21.79 -2.51 -42.94
N LEU A 12 -22.22 -1.42 -42.32
CA LEU A 12 -21.35 -0.51 -41.58
C LEU A 12 -20.57 -1.36 -40.57
N ALA A 13 -19.29 -1.58 -40.84
CA ALA A 13 -18.34 -2.06 -39.87
C ALA A 13 -18.24 -0.96 -38.79
N ILE A 14 -19.09 -1.09 -37.76
CA ILE A 14 -18.88 -0.44 -36.47
C ILE A 14 -17.61 -1.09 -35.92
N SER A 15 -16.47 -0.53 -36.30
CA SER A 15 -15.22 -0.71 -35.60
C SER A 15 -15.43 -0.07 -34.23
N CYS A 16 -15.88 -0.87 -33.27
CA CYS A 16 -15.65 -0.56 -31.87
C CYS A 16 -14.13 -0.64 -31.66
N SER A 17 -13.46 0.49 -31.77
CA SER A 17 -12.20 0.69 -31.06
C SER A 17 -12.52 0.50 -29.58
N LYS A 18 -12.16 -0.67 -29.04
CA LYS A 18 -11.93 -0.76 -27.60
C LYS A 18 -10.74 0.15 -27.33
N ASP A 19 -11.03 1.40 -27.01
CA ASP A 19 -10.07 2.24 -26.31
C ASP A 19 -9.89 1.60 -24.94
N GLU A 20 -8.92 0.68 -24.83
CA GLU A 20 -8.42 0.25 -23.55
C GLU A 20 -7.79 1.47 -22.90
N THR A 21 -8.60 2.20 -22.15
CA THR A 21 -8.13 3.23 -21.24
C THR A 21 -7.25 2.52 -20.23
N ASN A 22 -5.94 2.57 -20.48
CA ASN A 22 -4.91 2.06 -19.59
C ASN A 22 -4.92 2.94 -18.34
N THR A 23 -5.92 2.73 -17.48
CA THR A 23 -6.22 3.61 -16.35
C THR A 23 -5.31 3.18 -15.22
N GLN A 24 -4.09 3.72 -15.22
CA GLN A 24 -3.10 3.51 -14.18
C GLN A 24 -3.70 3.89 -12.81
N THR A 25 -3.43 3.08 -11.78
CA THR A 25 -3.89 3.38 -10.42
C THR A 25 -3.46 4.78 -9.99
N ASP A 26 -4.38 5.56 -9.43
CA ASP A 26 -4.07 6.93 -8.98
C ASP A 26 -2.96 6.91 -7.92
N LYS A 27 -2.03 7.86 -8.02
CA LYS A 27 -0.85 7.95 -7.13
C LYS A 27 -1.20 8.11 -5.65
N THR A 28 -2.41 8.56 -5.34
CA THR A 28 -2.94 8.71 -3.99
C THR A 28 -3.92 7.61 -3.58
N SER A 29 -4.08 6.55 -4.39
CA SER A 29 -4.97 5.45 -4.03
C SER A 29 -4.59 4.81 -2.69
N ILE A 30 -5.57 4.59 -1.80
CA ILE A 30 -5.34 4.11 -0.42
C ILE A 30 -4.73 2.70 -0.37
N ASN A 31 -5.03 1.89 -1.39
CA ASN A 31 -4.57 0.51 -1.55
C ASN A 31 -3.37 0.38 -2.49
N LEU A 32 -2.66 1.48 -2.79
CA LEU A 32 -1.45 1.45 -3.62
C LEU A 32 -0.19 1.48 -2.76
N VAL A 33 0.78 0.64 -3.10
CA VAL A 33 2.17 0.70 -2.62
C VAL A 33 3.10 0.83 -3.83
N THR A 34 3.94 1.85 -3.83
CA THR A 34 4.92 2.12 -4.92
C THR A 34 6.37 1.89 -4.51
N GLY A 35 6.59 1.43 -3.28
CA GLY A 35 7.89 1.10 -2.70
C GLY A 35 7.77 0.85 -1.20
N VAL A 36 8.84 0.35 -0.59
CA VAL A 36 8.89 0.02 0.85
C VAL A 36 10.24 0.41 1.47
N HIS A 37 10.23 0.66 2.78
CA HIS A 37 11.45 0.83 3.58
C HIS A 37 11.69 -0.39 4.44
N PHE A 38 12.68 -1.21 4.08
CA PHE A 38 13.07 -2.33 4.89
C PHE A 38 13.96 -1.90 6.05
N ARG A 39 13.70 -2.40 7.25
CA ARG A 39 14.47 -2.14 8.45
C ARG A 39 14.27 -3.23 9.48
N GLN A 40 15.30 -3.56 10.25
CA GLN A 40 15.19 -4.57 11.31
C GLN A 40 14.89 -3.96 12.68
N THR A 41 15.46 -2.78 12.96
CA THR A 41 15.35 -2.07 14.24
C THR A 41 14.92 -0.61 14.06
N SER A 42 14.69 0.10 15.15
CA SER A 42 14.30 1.53 15.13
C SER A 42 15.42 2.48 14.67
N ASP A 43 16.67 2.07 14.84
CA ASP A 43 17.88 2.84 14.54
C ASP A 43 18.53 2.43 13.20
N ASP A 44 17.98 1.41 12.54
CA ASP A 44 18.41 0.98 11.21
C ASP A 44 18.05 2.06 10.16
N PRO A 45 19.03 2.59 9.40
CA PRO A 45 18.76 3.55 8.33
C PRO A 45 17.82 2.97 7.25
N GLY A 46 17.78 1.64 7.15
CA GLY A 46 16.91 0.89 6.28
C GLY A 46 17.38 0.84 4.82
N LEU A 47 16.76 -0.08 4.07
CA LEU A 47 16.90 -0.22 2.64
C LEU A 47 15.61 0.24 1.96
N GLN A 48 15.69 1.32 1.18
CA GLN A 48 14.58 1.74 0.33
C GLN A 48 14.52 0.89 -0.94
N LEU A 49 13.35 0.34 -1.24
CA LEU A 49 13.04 -0.37 -2.47
C LEU A 49 11.91 0.38 -3.21
N GLY A 50 12.12 0.73 -4.48
CA GLY A 50 11.20 1.56 -5.26
C GLY A 50 11.12 3.01 -4.76
N ASN A 51 9.98 3.67 -5.02
CA ASN A 51 9.67 5.02 -4.53
C ASN A 51 8.45 4.98 -3.58
N PRO A 52 8.65 4.81 -2.26
CA PRO A 52 7.56 4.60 -1.32
C PRO A 52 6.62 5.81 -1.19
N ASN A 53 5.32 5.58 -1.41
CA ASN A 53 4.25 6.57 -1.20
C ASN A 53 3.83 6.66 0.29
N ILE A 54 4.76 7.12 1.13
CA ILE A 54 4.62 7.18 2.59
C ILE A 54 4.50 8.62 3.11
N LEU A 55 3.90 8.79 4.29
CA LEU A 55 3.89 10.07 5.01
C LEU A 55 4.21 9.79 6.48
N VAL A 56 5.50 9.78 6.81
CA VAL A 56 5.99 9.49 8.18
C VAL A 56 6.43 10.76 8.91
N ASN A 57 7.05 11.72 8.21
CA ASN A 57 7.51 13.01 8.76
C ASN A 57 8.30 12.88 10.08
N ASN A 58 9.12 11.85 10.22
CA ASN A 58 9.87 11.51 11.43
C ASN A 58 9.01 11.34 12.70
N LYS A 59 7.70 11.05 12.54
CA LYS A 59 6.77 10.92 13.67
C LYS A 59 6.74 9.52 14.27
N PHE A 60 7.07 8.51 13.48
CA PHE A 60 7.13 7.13 13.94
C PHE A 60 8.02 6.28 13.04
N VAL A 61 8.32 5.06 13.50
CA VAL A 61 9.02 4.02 12.75
C VAL A 61 8.34 2.69 12.99
N ILE A 62 8.20 1.89 11.93
CA ILE A 62 7.68 0.52 11.97
C ILE A 62 8.84 -0.45 11.74
N TYR A 63 9.03 -1.42 12.64
CA TYR A 63 10.09 -2.44 12.51
C TYR A 63 9.73 -3.77 13.21
N PRO A 64 10.19 -4.93 12.71
CA PRO A 64 10.89 -5.08 11.45
C PRO A 64 9.96 -4.82 10.26
N ASN A 65 10.54 -4.46 9.12
CA ASN A 65 9.89 -4.43 7.82
C ASN A 65 10.86 -5.09 6.84
N PRO A 66 10.52 -6.24 6.22
CA PRO A 66 9.26 -6.96 6.35
C PRO A 66 9.06 -7.59 7.74
N ALA A 67 7.83 -7.93 8.08
CA ALA A 67 7.43 -8.54 9.35
C ALA A 67 6.71 -9.88 9.16
N ASN A 68 6.86 -10.81 10.11
CA ASN A 68 6.11 -12.09 10.09
C ASN A 68 4.90 -12.03 11.02
N GLU A 69 5.15 -12.28 12.31
CA GLU A 69 4.11 -12.45 13.32
C GLU A 69 3.87 -11.18 14.13
N SER A 70 4.89 -10.33 14.25
CA SER A 70 4.77 -9.10 15.02
C SER A 70 5.54 -7.95 14.40
N VAL A 71 5.07 -6.75 14.73
CA VAL A 71 5.71 -5.51 14.33
C VAL A 71 5.65 -4.52 15.49
N ASN A 72 6.72 -3.77 15.67
CA ASN A 72 6.83 -2.69 16.64
C ASN A 72 6.52 -1.36 15.96
N ILE A 73 5.80 -0.51 16.67
CA ILE A 73 5.63 0.90 16.34
C ILE A 73 6.29 1.71 17.45
N LEU A 74 7.29 2.50 17.08
CA LEU A 74 7.89 3.51 17.94
C LEU A 74 7.55 4.89 17.37
N ALA A 75 6.81 5.67 18.14
CA ALA A 75 6.34 7.01 17.80
C ALA A 75 6.97 8.07 18.73
N THR A 76 7.00 9.30 18.24
CA THR A 76 7.48 10.47 18.99
C THR A 76 6.48 10.95 20.05
N GLU A 77 5.21 10.61 19.86
CA GLU A 77 4.09 10.99 20.73
C GLU A 77 3.14 9.79 20.89
N THR A 78 2.09 9.95 21.69
CA THR A 78 1.10 8.91 21.94
C THR A 78 0.37 8.51 20.67
N VAL A 79 0.38 7.21 20.37
CA VAL A 79 -0.47 6.60 19.34
C VAL A 79 -1.83 6.27 19.95
N THR A 80 -2.90 6.67 19.29
CA THR A 80 -4.27 6.29 19.68
C THR A 80 -4.80 5.14 18.86
N ASP A 81 -4.49 5.09 17.57
CA ASP A 81 -5.09 4.14 16.64
C ASP A 81 -4.09 3.69 15.56
N VAL A 82 -4.22 2.44 15.14
CA VAL A 82 -3.42 1.85 14.05
C VAL A 82 -4.33 1.04 13.15
N TRP A 83 -4.18 1.17 11.83
CA TRP A 83 -4.92 0.40 10.84
C TRP A 83 -4.01 -0.16 9.76
N PHE A 84 -4.29 -1.40 9.35
CA PHE A 84 -3.59 -2.06 8.25
C PHE A 84 -4.54 -2.19 7.07
N VAL A 85 -4.26 -1.44 6.01
CA VAL A 85 -5.00 -1.51 4.75
C VAL A 85 -4.20 -2.38 3.79
N ALA A 86 -4.81 -3.48 3.31
CA ALA A 86 -4.18 -4.31 2.30
C ALA A 86 -3.95 -3.51 1.02
N ALA A 87 -2.78 -3.66 0.41
CA ALA A 87 -2.36 -2.86 -0.73
C ALA A 87 -1.74 -3.70 -1.85
N ASN A 88 -1.89 -3.20 -3.07
CA ASN A 88 -1.31 -3.77 -4.27
C ASN A 88 0.04 -3.09 -4.54
N PRO A 89 1.14 -3.85 -4.67
CA PRO A 89 2.41 -3.30 -5.10
C PRO A 89 2.35 -3.04 -6.61
N GLU A 90 2.67 -1.82 -7.04
CA GLU A 90 2.76 -1.48 -8.46
C GLU A 90 4.03 -0.63 -8.72
N LYS A 91 4.83 -1.04 -9.71
CA LYS A 91 6.07 -0.33 -10.11
C LYS A 91 5.76 0.85 -11.02
N ILE A 92 4.86 1.70 -10.55
CA ILE A 92 4.39 2.92 -11.21
C ILE A 92 4.72 4.13 -10.34
N HIS A 93 4.58 5.34 -10.88
CA HIS A 93 4.83 6.60 -10.17
C HIS A 93 6.23 6.71 -9.53
N GLN A 94 7.23 6.00 -10.09
CA GLN A 94 8.57 5.93 -9.50
C GLN A 94 9.31 7.29 -9.51
N GLU A 95 8.94 8.20 -10.42
CA GLU A 95 9.50 9.56 -10.52
C GLU A 95 8.70 10.61 -9.72
N VAL A 96 7.62 10.22 -9.03
CA VAL A 96 6.75 11.16 -8.31
C VAL A 96 7.41 11.61 -7.00
N ASN A 97 7.52 12.92 -6.81
CA ASN A 97 7.86 13.46 -5.50
C ASN A 97 6.64 13.45 -4.56
N PHE A 98 6.49 12.35 -3.81
CA PHE A 98 5.39 12.14 -2.89
C PHE A 98 5.30 13.21 -1.78
N SER A 99 6.41 13.84 -1.39
CA SER A 99 6.41 14.86 -0.33
C SER A 99 5.64 16.13 -0.71
N THR A 100 5.33 16.32 -1.99
CA THR A 100 4.58 17.49 -2.48
C THR A 100 3.08 17.23 -2.61
N ILE A 101 2.65 15.97 -2.52
CA ILE A 101 1.25 15.56 -2.74
C ILE A 101 0.63 14.92 -1.50
N LEU A 102 1.42 14.16 -0.73
CA LEU A 102 0.94 13.48 0.46
C LEU A 102 0.85 14.47 1.62
N ASN A 103 -0.30 14.46 2.29
CA ASN A 103 -0.55 15.30 3.45
C ASN A 103 -1.49 14.57 4.41
N THR A 104 -1.56 15.04 5.65
CA THR A 104 -2.26 14.35 6.75
C THR A 104 -3.78 14.34 6.59
N ASN A 105 -4.33 15.12 5.67
CA ASN A 105 -5.77 15.18 5.37
C ASN A 105 -6.14 14.38 4.10
N LEU A 106 -5.18 13.70 3.48
CA LEU A 106 -5.40 12.97 2.22
C LEU A 106 -6.45 11.86 2.36
N TYR A 107 -6.42 11.15 3.48
CA TYR A 107 -7.33 10.05 3.77
C TYR A 107 -8.18 10.39 4.99
N SER A 108 -9.50 10.29 4.86
CA SER A 108 -10.37 10.38 6.02
C SER A 108 -10.25 9.12 6.88
N GLU A 109 -10.38 9.27 8.20
CA GLU A 109 -10.36 8.14 9.13
C GLU A 109 -11.43 7.09 8.78
N GLN A 110 -12.62 7.54 8.37
CA GLN A 110 -13.69 6.64 7.93
C GLN A 110 -13.30 5.81 6.69
N SER A 111 -12.57 6.41 5.74
CA SER A 111 -12.06 5.71 4.55
C SER A 111 -11.00 4.68 4.94
N ILE A 112 -10.11 5.02 5.88
CA ILE A 112 -9.09 4.07 6.38
C ILE A 112 -9.77 2.89 7.07
N ILE A 113 -10.72 3.15 7.97
CA ILE A 113 -11.47 2.12 8.68
C ILE A 113 -12.17 1.18 7.71
N SER A 114 -12.86 1.70 6.68
CA SER A 114 -13.61 0.89 5.73
C SER A 114 -12.74 -0.02 4.85
N HIS A 115 -11.45 0.30 4.70
CA HIS A 115 -10.50 -0.51 3.91
C HIS A 115 -9.57 -1.37 4.78
N SER A 116 -9.59 -1.18 6.11
CA SER A 116 -8.71 -1.87 7.03
C SER A 116 -9.06 -3.36 7.15
N LYS A 117 -8.02 -4.21 7.18
CA LYS A 117 -8.12 -5.65 7.48
C LYS A 117 -7.83 -5.96 8.94
N PHE A 118 -7.14 -5.05 9.61
CA PHE A 118 -6.82 -5.14 11.02
C PHE A 118 -6.78 -3.71 11.59
N SER A 119 -7.24 -3.56 12.83
CA SER A 119 -7.20 -2.30 13.54
C SER A 119 -6.88 -2.51 15.00
N LEU A 120 -6.24 -1.52 15.58
CA LEU A 120 -5.91 -1.46 16.99
C LEU A 120 -6.21 -0.06 17.50
N ASN A 121 -7.32 0.07 18.21
CA ASN A 121 -7.86 1.38 18.60
C ASN A 121 -7.71 1.61 20.12
N GLY A 122 -7.78 2.87 20.54
CA GLY A 122 -7.77 3.24 21.95
C GLY A 122 -6.43 2.96 22.66
N LYS A 123 -5.32 3.08 21.95
CA LYS A 123 -3.97 3.02 22.53
C LYS A 123 -3.62 4.32 23.27
N SER A 124 -2.71 4.15 24.22
CA SER A 124 -2.11 5.25 24.98
C SER A 124 -0.64 4.92 25.25
N SER A 125 0.09 4.64 24.17
CA SER A 125 1.54 4.38 24.22
C SER A 125 2.20 4.93 22.96
N SER A 126 3.45 5.37 23.10
CA SER A 126 4.33 5.73 21.99
C SER A 126 5.19 4.55 21.53
N ASN A 127 5.23 3.45 22.28
CA ASN A 127 5.99 2.25 21.94
C ASN A 127 5.18 0.99 22.26
N PHE A 128 4.92 0.17 21.25
CA PHE A 128 4.23 -1.09 21.46
C PHE A 128 4.50 -2.07 20.32
N ASN A 129 4.46 -3.35 20.68
CA ASN A 129 4.43 -4.46 19.76
C ASN A 129 2.97 -4.81 19.40
N MET A 130 2.74 -5.21 18.16
CA MET A 130 1.47 -5.73 17.69
C MET A 130 1.66 -7.09 17.07
N ASN A 131 0.77 -8.02 17.41
CA ASN A 131 0.65 -9.29 16.72
C ASN A 131 -0.13 -9.08 15.41
N ILE A 132 0.49 -9.43 14.30
CA ILE A 132 -0.06 -9.36 12.93
C ILE A 132 -0.12 -10.75 12.27
N SER A 133 0.05 -11.85 13.04
CA SER A 133 0.10 -13.21 12.50
C SER A 133 -1.18 -13.66 11.80
N THR A 134 -2.31 -12.99 12.10
CA THR A 134 -3.61 -13.26 11.45
C THR A 134 -3.78 -12.52 10.13
N LEU A 135 -2.89 -11.58 9.78
CA LEU A 135 -2.94 -10.89 8.50
C LEU A 135 -2.44 -11.82 7.38
N PRO A 136 -3.13 -11.89 6.23
CA PRO A 136 -2.59 -12.58 5.06
C PRO A 136 -1.21 -12.03 4.65
N LYS A 137 -0.37 -12.87 4.04
CA LYS A 137 0.87 -12.43 3.39
C LYS A 137 0.56 -11.35 2.34
N GLY A 138 1.40 -10.32 2.27
CA GLY A 138 1.28 -9.26 1.26
C GLY A 138 1.71 -7.87 1.75
N TYR A 139 1.45 -6.88 0.91
CA TYR A 139 1.74 -5.47 1.21
C TYR A 139 0.57 -4.82 1.95
N TYR A 140 0.93 -3.94 2.87
CA TYR A 140 0.01 -3.14 3.66
C TYR A 140 0.45 -1.68 3.68
N LYS A 141 -0.51 -0.77 3.62
CA LYS A 141 -0.32 0.61 4.08
C LYS A 141 -0.77 0.67 5.54
N VAL A 142 0.17 0.97 6.43
CA VAL A 142 -0.07 1.01 7.88
C VAL A 142 -0.28 2.46 8.29
N PHE A 143 -1.51 2.77 8.67
CA PHE A 143 -1.91 4.08 9.16
C PHE A 143 -1.77 4.14 10.67
N VAL A 144 -1.20 5.23 11.19
CA VAL A 144 -0.97 5.46 12.62
C VAL A 144 -1.49 6.85 12.98
N LYS A 145 -2.37 6.92 13.98
CA LYS A 145 -2.90 8.18 14.50
C LYS A 145 -2.11 8.62 15.74
N ILE A 146 -1.44 9.75 15.62
CA ILE A 146 -0.50 10.31 16.60
C ILE A 146 -0.93 11.75 16.89
N GLY A 147 -1.25 12.07 18.14
CA GLY A 147 -1.71 13.42 18.50
C GLY A 147 -2.95 13.89 17.71
N GLY A 148 -3.80 12.95 17.27
CA GLY A 148 -4.97 13.23 16.43
C GLY A 148 -4.68 13.36 14.93
N VAL A 149 -3.42 13.24 14.51
CA VAL A 149 -2.99 13.36 13.11
C VAL A 149 -2.63 11.99 12.55
N ILE A 150 -2.99 11.72 11.29
CA ILE A 150 -2.76 10.42 10.64
C ILE A 150 -1.51 10.47 9.77
N TYR A 151 -0.65 9.49 9.98
CA TYR A 151 0.58 9.22 9.23
C TYR A 151 0.56 7.79 8.70
N TRP A 152 1.40 7.45 7.72
CA TRP A 152 1.48 6.08 7.21
C TRP A 152 2.83 5.69 6.62
N GLU A 153 3.12 4.40 6.71
CA GLU A 153 4.30 3.71 6.16
C GLU A 153 3.82 2.44 5.42
N ASN A 154 4.59 1.97 4.45
CA ASN A 154 4.29 0.73 3.74
C ASN A 154 5.03 -0.44 4.41
N LEU A 155 4.33 -1.55 4.66
CA LEU A 155 4.84 -2.77 5.30
C LEU A 155 4.66 -3.96 4.37
N TYR A 156 5.61 -4.89 4.36
CA TYR A 156 5.39 -6.23 3.81
C TYR A 156 5.27 -7.27 4.92
N ARG A 157 4.20 -8.06 4.91
CA ARG A 157 4.00 -9.20 5.82
C ARG A 157 4.27 -10.52 5.10
N TYR A 158 5.06 -11.40 5.69
CA TYR A 158 5.36 -12.74 5.17
C TYR A 158 4.86 -13.86 6.10
N ASP A 159 4.71 -15.08 5.59
CA ASP A 159 3.92 -16.14 6.24
C ASP A 159 4.67 -17.06 7.23
N ASP A 160 5.98 -17.35 7.06
CA ASP A 160 6.59 -18.41 7.89
C ASP A 160 8.11 -18.32 8.19
N LYS A 161 8.47 -19.13 9.20
CA LYS A 161 9.50 -19.11 10.25
C LYS A 161 10.96 -19.43 9.89
N ALA A 162 11.34 -19.31 8.63
CA ALA A 162 12.74 -19.27 8.24
C ALA A 162 12.96 -17.99 7.44
N TYR A 163 14.09 -17.32 7.67
CA TYR A 163 14.54 -16.23 6.82
C TYR A 163 14.69 -16.79 5.40
N ASP A 164 13.63 -16.73 4.60
CA ASP A 164 13.66 -17.23 3.24
C ASP A 164 14.33 -16.16 2.38
N GLU A 165 15.65 -16.31 2.19
CA GLU A 165 16.44 -15.48 1.28
C GLU A 165 15.78 -15.40 -0.11
N GLU A 166 15.04 -16.43 -0.52
CA GLU A 166 14.29 -16.45 -1.78
C GLU A 166 13.16 -15.42 -1.79
N GLU A 167 12.44 -15.27 -0.68
CA GLU A 167 11.33 -14.31 -0.56
C GLU A 167 11.86 -12.87 -0.59
N PHE A 168 12.92 -12.59 0.15
CA PHE A 168 13.60 -11.29 0.09
C PHE A 168 14.15 -11.02 -1.31
N THR A 169 14.69 -12.03 -1.98
CA THR A 169 15.18 -11.92 -3.36
C THR A 169 14.04 -11.60 -4.32
N LYS A 170 12.87 -12.24 -4.18
CA LYS A 170 11.67 -11.93 -4.99
C LYS A 170 11.21 -10.48 -4.81
N ILE A 171 11.13 -10.01 -3.57
CA ILE A 171 10.71 -8.63 -3.29
C ILE A 171 11.73 -7.64 -3.83
N ASN A 172 13.03 -7.88 -3.57
CA ASN A 172 14.11 -7.04 -4.06
C ASN A 172 14.11 -6.97 -5.60
N ASN A 173 13.93 -8.10 -6.28
CA ASN A 173 13.88 -8.16 -7.74
C ASN A 173 12.62 -7.52 -8.33
N PHE A 174 11.51 -7.51 -7.60
CA PHE A 174 10.32 -6.78 -8.03
C PHE A 174 10.55 -5.25 -8.04
N TRP A 175 11.27 -4.73 -7.05
CA TRP A 175 11.46 -3.29 -6.89
C TRP A 175 12.70 -2.72 -7.60
N LYS A 176 13.76 -3.51 -7.80
CA LYS A 176 14.87 -3.18 -8.71
C LYS A 176 14.35 -2.95 -10.12
#